data_AF-A0A1M3L122-F1
#
_entry.id   AF-A0A1M3L122-F1
#
_cell.length_a   1.000
_cell.length_b   1.000
_cell.length_c   1.000
_cell.angle_alpha   90.00
_cell.angle_beta   90.00
_cell.angle_gamma   90.00
#
_symmetry.space_group_name_H-M   'P 1'
#
loop_
_entity.id
_entity.type
_entity.pdbx_description
1 polymer ?
#
loop_
_entity_poly.entity_id
_entity_poly.type
_entity_poly.pdbx_seq_one_letter_code
_entity_poly.pdbx_strand_id
1 'polypeptide(L)'
;MFALSPVLILFKLGFIPNDKAKERLFSYFFKGKTLSEFNAICEKYKNRINQTLRSQAIDKIRFHQQDGHIVLINSASIYNWILPWAQSIGIENVISTEIEVKEGVITGKLKGENCYGVEKVKRFLELYPYRDTYQLYVYGDSRGDKPLLDIADFPFYKEF
;
A
#
# COMPACT_ATOMS: atom_id res chain seq x y z
N MET A 1 -4.85 -21.94 -8.94
CA MET A 1 -3.49 -21.57 -8.47
C MET A 1 -2.41 -21.82 -9.53
N PHE A 2 -2.42 -22.94 -10.26
CA PHE A 2 -1.41 -23.26 -11.31
C PHE A 2 -1.33 -22.26 -12.48
N ALA A 3 -2.43 -21.60 -12.86
CA ALA A 3 -2.44 -20.65 -13.98
C ALA A 3 -1.56 -19.39 -13.78
N LEU A 4 -1.24 -19.04 -12.53
CA LEU A 4 -0.45 -17.86 -12.18
C LEU A 4 1.02 -18.19 -11.87
N SER A 5 1.37 -19.48 -11.78
CA SER A 5 2.75 -19.90 -11.52
C SER A 5 3.72 -19.37 -12.57
N PRO A 6 3.40 -19.28 -13.89
CA PRO A 6 4.32 -18.73 -14.86
C PRO A 6 4.59 -17.24 -14.63
N VAL A 7 3.59 -16.46 -14.23
CA VAL A 7 3.74 -15.01 -13.94
C VAL A 7 4.65 -14.81 -12.73
N LEU A 8 4.44 -15.55 -11.65
CA LEU A 8 5.26 -15.45 -10.45
C LEU A 8 6.70 -15.95 -10.69
N ILE A 9 6.88 -16.99 -11.51
CA ILE A 9 8.19 -17.49 -11.93
C ILE A 9 8.92 -16.43 -12.76
N LEU A 10 8.27 -15.86 -13.79
CA LEU A 10 8.87 -14.83 -14.62
C LEU A 10 9.22 -13.56 -13.82
N PHE A 11 8.39 -13.18 -12.84
CA PHE A 11 8.70 -12.06 -11.93
C PHE A 11 9.93 -12.37 -11.09
N LYS A 12 9.99 -13.56 -10.48
CA LYS A 12 11.12 -13.99 -9.67
C LYS A 12 12.42 -14.07 -10.48
N LEU A 13 12.34 -14.41 -11.76
CA LEU A 13 13.46 -14.43 -12.70
C LEU A 13 13.80 -13.05 -13.28
N GLY A 14 13.05 -12.00 -12.96
CA GLY A 14 13.29 -10.63 -13.42
C GLY A 14 12.81 -10.32 -14.84
N PHE A 15 12.10 -11.23 -15.50
CA PHE A 15 11.60 -11.05 -16.88
C PHE A 15 10.36 -10.15 -16.97
N ILE A 16 9.62 -9.98 -15.88
CA ILE A 16 8.50 -9.04 -15.81
C ILE A 16 8.68 -8.08 -14.65
N PRO A 17 8.45 -6.77 -14.86
CA PRO A 17 8.42 -5.78 -13.78
C PRO A 17 7.34 -6.08 -12.72
N ASN A 18 7.55 -5.55 -11.50
CA ASN A 18 6.66 -5.78 -10.34
C ASN A 18 5.23 -5.30 -10.61
N ASP A 19 5.07 -4.10 -11.19
CA ASP A 19 3.78 -3.53 -11.58
C ASP A 19 3.04 -4.45 -12.56
N LYS A 20 3.73 -5.00 -13.58
CA LYS A 20 3.12 -5.92 -14.55
C LYS A 20 2.73 -7.25 -13.94
N ALA A 21 3.56 -7.80 -13.05
CA ALA A 21 3.22 -9.02 -12.32
C ALA A 21 1.98 -8.79 -11.42
N LYS A 22 1.95 -7.67 -10.70
CA LYS A 22 0.85 -7.27 -9.82
C LYS A 22 -0.44 -7.05 -10.60
N GLU A 23 -0.39 -6.31 -11.69
CA GLU A 23 -1.54 -6.06 -12.54
C GLU A 23 -2.12 -7.36 -13.10
N ARG A 24 -1.27 -8.27 -13.61
CA ARG A 24 -1.73 -9.58 -14.12
C ARG A 24 -2.38 -10.42 -13.02
N LEU A 25 -1.79 -10.45 -11.83
CA LEU A 25 -2.34 -11.19 -10.69
C LEU A 25 -3.69 -10.61 -10.26
N PHE A 26 -3.76 -9.29 -10.11
CA PHE A 26 -5.00 -8.59 -9.74
C PHE A 26 -6.10 -8.79 -10.79
N SER A 27 -5.75 -8.60 -12.07
CA SER A 27 -6.65 -8.80 -13.20
C SER A 27 -7.24 -10.20 -13.23
N TYR A 28 -6.43 -11.23 -13.01
CA TYR A 28 -6.90 -12.62 -12.99
C TYR A 28 -8.01 -12.87 -11.95
N PHE A 29 -7.93 -12.24 -10.77
CA PHE A 29 -8.89 -12.46 -9.69
C PHE A 29 -10.10 -11.51 -9.72
N PHE A 30 -9.90 -10.26 -10.17
CA PHE A 30 -10.87 -9.19 -9.93
C PHE A 30 -11.36 -8.47 -11.19
N LYS A 31 -10.76 -8.70 -12.37
CA LYS A 31 -11.27 -8.11 -13.61
C LYS A 31 -12.73 -8.53 -13.85
N GLY A 32 -13.57 -7.57 -14.20
CA GLY A 32 -15.00 -7.80 -14.47
C GLY A 32 -15.89 -7.85 -13.22
N LYS A 33 -15.31 -7.83 -12.01
CA LYS A 33 -16.10 -7.65 -10.78
C LYS A 33 -16.52 -6.20 -10.63
N THR A 34 -17.66 -5.98 -9.99
CA THR A 34 -18.06 -4.63 -9.59
C THR A 34 -17.15 -4.14 -8.45
N LEU A 35 -16.98 -2.82 -8.37
CA LEU A 35 -16.23 -2.19 -7.28
C LEU A 35 -16.86 -2.48 -5.92
N SER A 36 -18.20 -2.58 -5.86
CA SER A 36 -18.93 -2.91 -4.63
C SER A 36 -18.60 -4.32 -4.12
N GLU A 37 -18.62 -5.32 -5.00
CA GLU A 37 -18.24 -6.70 -4.65
C GLU A 37 -16.79 -6.76 -4.15
N PHE A 38 -15.88 -6.06 -4.82
CA PHE A 38 -14.49 -6.00 -4.41
C PHE A 38 -14.31 -5.35 -3.03
N ASN A 39 -14.96 -4.21 -2.79
CA ASN A 39 -14.92 -3.52 -1.50
C ASN A 39 -15.50 -4.39 -0.38
N ALA A 40 -16.56 -5.16 -0.64
CA ALA A 40 -17.11 -6.10 0.34
C ALA A 40 -16.13 -7.22 0.70
N ILE A 41 -15.30 -7.67 -0.25
CA ILE A 41 -14.20 -8.62 0.01
C ILE A 41 -13.11 -7.96 0.86
N CYS A 42 -12.72 -6.73 0.52
CA CYS A 42 -11.72 -5.97 1.27
C CYS A 42 -12.15 -5.69 2.72
N GLU A 43 -13.43 -5.35 2.93
CA GLU A 43 -14.01 -5.13 4.24
C GLU A 43 -13.87 -6.36 5.14
N LYS A 44 -14.15 -7.55 4.60
CA LYS A 44 -13.95 -8.82 5.32
C LYS A 44 -12.47 -9.11 5.58
N TYR A 45 -11.58 -8.68 4.68
CA TYR A 45 -10.14 -8.90 4.78
C TYR A 45 -9.48 -8.10 5.91
N LYS A 46 -10.07 -6.98 6.35
CA LYS A 46 -9.51 -6.15 7.44
C LYS A 46 -9.22 -6.93 8.72
N ASN A 47 -10.07 -7.90 9.06
CA ASN A 47 -9.89 -8.74 10.25
C ASN A 47 -8.64 -9.63 10.13
N ARG A 48 -8.32 -10.07 8.91
CA ARG A 48 -7.11 -10.86 8.64
C ARG A 48 -5.86 -9.99 8.76
N ILE A 49 -5.91 -8.73 8.33
CA ILE A 49 -4.80 -7.78 8.53
C ILE A 49 -4.47 -7.70 10.02
N ASN A 50 -5.48 -7.50 10.87
CA ASN A 50 -5.30 -7.39 12.32
C ASN A 50 -4.61 -8.62 12.95
N GLN A 51 -4.87 -9.82 12.42
CA GLN A 51 -4.25 -11.07 12.89
C GLN A 51 -2.80 -11.26 12.43
N THR A 52 -2.38 -10.55 11.38
CA THR A 52 -1.03 -10.68 10.80
C THR A 52 -0.05 -9.60 11.24
N LEU A 53 -0.54 -8.56 11.91
CA LEU A 53 0.29 -7.44 12.31
C LEU A 53 1.14 -7.77 13.52
N ARG A 54 2.38 -7.29 13.49
CA ARG A 54 3.29 -7.35 14.64
C ARG A 54 2.78 -6.38 15.69
N SER A 55 2.66 -6.82 16.94
CA SER A 55 2.17 -5.98 18.05
C SER A 55 2.97 -4.69 18.17
N GLN A 56 4.29 -4.77 18.01
CA GLN A 56 5.20 -3.63 18.05
C GLN A 56 4.85 -2.53 17.03
N ALA A 57 4.39 -2.91 15.83
CA ALA A 57 3.98 -1.95 14.81
C ALA A 57 2.68 -1.23 15.21
N ILE A 58 1.73 -1.95 15.82
CA ILE A 58 0.50 -1.36 16.38
C ILE A 58 0.83 -0.41 17.53
N ASP A 59 1.72 -0.82 18.43
CA ASP A 59 2.13 0.00 19.57
C ASP A 59 2.82 1.28 19.09
N LYS A 60 3.63 1.19 18.02
CA LYS A 60 4.28 2.37 17.44
C LYS A 60 3.30 3.33 16.75
N ILE A 61 2.29 2.81 16.06
CA ILE A 61 1.20 3.62 15.51
C ILE A 61 0.50 4.37 16.65
N ARG A 62 0.12 3.66 17.73
CA ARG A 62 -0.55 4.25 18.89
C ARG A 62 0.30 5.31 19.57
N PHE A 63 1.60 5.05 19.73
CA PHE A 63 2.55 6.03 20.25
C PHE A 63 2.47 7.35 19.47
N HIS A 64 2.56 7.29 18.13
CA HIS A 64 2.47 8.49 17.30
C HIS A 64 1.09 9.17 17.38
N GLN A 65 0.00 8.40 17.41
CA GLN A 65 -1.34 8.97 17.58
C GLN A 65 -1.50 9.68 18.93
N GLN A 66 -0.97 9.11 20.01
CA GLN A 66 -1.02 9.69 21.36
C GLN A 66 -0.18 10.97 21.49
N ASP A 67 0.93 11.05 20.75
CA ASP A 67 1.79 12.23 20.68
C ASP A 67 1.23 13.33 19.74
N GLY A 68 0.02 13.13 19.21
CA GLY A 68 -0.65 14.10 18.32
C GLY A 68 -0.07 14.15 16.91
N HIS A 69 0.73 13.16 16.50
CA HIS A 69 1.27 13.11 15.16
C HIS A 69 0.20 12.74 14.13
N ILE A 70 0.36 13.27 12.91
CA ILE A 70 -0.39 12.79 11.77
C ILE A 70 0.21 11.45 11.34
N VAL A 71 -0.61 10.39 11.41
CA VAL A 71 -0.23 9.04 10.95
C VAL A 71 -0.87 8.79 9.60
N LEU A 72 -0.07 8.24 8.68
CA LEU A 72 -0.52 7.81 7.36
C LEU A 72 0.11 6.46 6.98
N ILE A 73 -0.52 5.77 6.04
CA ILE A 73 0.04 4.55 5.43
C ILE A 73 0.50 4.89 4.01
N ASN A 74 1.75 4.55 3.67
CA ASN A 74 2.29 4.66 2.32
C ASN A 74 2.71 3.27 1.81
N SER A 75 1.91 2.66 0.93
CA SER A 75 2.01 1.22 0.61
C SER A 75 1.93 0.90 -0.89
N ALA A 76 2.70 -0.09 -1.33
CA ALA A 76 2.56 -0.62 -2.68
C ALA A 76 1.29 -1.48 -2.87
N SER A 77 0.62 -1.88 -1.79
CA SER A 77 -0.61 -2.68 -1.88
C SER A 77 -1.75 -1.88 -2.52
N ILE A 78 -2.84 -2.56 -2.93
CA ILE A 78 -4.00 -1.87 -3.50
C ILE A 78 -4.74 -1.14 -2.38
N TYR A 79 -5.08 0.12 -2.61
CA TYR A 79 -5.75 1.03 -1.68
C TYR A 79 -6.93 0.39 -0.96
N ASN A 80 -7.85 -0.23 -1.69
CA ASN A 80 -9.07 -0.83 -1.16
C ASN A 80 -8.80 -1.93 -0.11
N TRP A 81 -7.66 -2.64 -0.19
CA TRP A 81 -7.31 -3.65 0.83
C TRP A 81 -6.97 -3.05 2.17
N ILE A 82 -6.38 -1.85 2.17
CA ILE A 82 -5.78 -1.22 3.34
C ILE A 82 -6.79 -0.33 4.03
N LEU A 83 -7.55 0.44 3.24
CA LEU A 83 -8.41 1.51 3.75
C LEU A 83 -9.35 1.06 4.88
N PRO A 84 -10.10 -0.06 4.78
CA PRO A 84 -10.99 -0.48 5.86
C PRO A 84 -10.29 -0.74 7.19
N TRP A 85 -9.07 -1.31 7.12
CA TRP A 85 -8.28 -1.56 8.31
C TRP A 85 -7.70 -0.25 8.88
N ALA A 86 -7.14 0.61 8.01
CA ALA A 86 -6.61 1.91 8.41
C ALA A 86 -7.65 2.75 9.16
N GLN A 87 -8.86 2.85 8.60
CA GLN A 87 -9.98 3.57 9.21
C GLN A 87 -10.38 2.94 10.55
N SER A 88 -10.34 1.61 10.68
CA SER A 88 -10.71 0.92 11.93
C SER A 88 -9.78 1.25 13.11
N ILE A 89 -8.59 1.79 12.85
CA ILE A 89 -7.63 2.22 13.88
C ILE A 89 -7.38 3.73 13.87
N GLY A 90 -8.23 4.51 13.20
CA GLY A 90 -8.13 5.98 13.18
C GLY A 90 -7.00 6.54 12.31
N ILE A 91 -6.60 5.83 11.26
CA ILE A 91 -5.71 6.36 10.22
C ILE A 91 -6.55 6.77 9.02
N GLU A 92 -6.62 8.08 8.76
CA GLU A 92 -7.42 8.64 7.67
C GLU A 92 -6.68 8.67 6.33
N ASN A 93 -5.35 8.86 6.38
CA ASN A 93 -4.54 9.09 5.19
C ASN A 93 -3.87 7.78 4.72
N VAL A 94 -4.23 7.34 3.52
CA VAL A 94 -3.65 6.15 2.88
C VAL A 94 -3.18 6.51 1.46
N ILE A 95 -1.87 6.55 1.27
CA ILE A 95 -1.21 6.64 -0.05
C ILE A 95 -0.93 5.21 -0.51
N SER A 96 -1.56 4.78 -1.60
CA SER A 96 -1.44 3.38 -2.05
C SER A 96 -1.62 3.23 -3.55
N THR A 97 -1.34 2.04 -4.08
CA THR A 97 -1.65 1.73 -5.50
C THR A 97 -3.15 1.75 -5.74
N GLU A 98 -3.59 2.47 -6.76
CA GLU A 98 -5.00 2.54 -7.15
C GLU A 98 -5.31 1.60 -8.31
N ILE A 99 -6.58 1.23 -8.45
CA ILE A 99 -7.09 0.37 -9.52
C ILE A 99 -7.99 1.16 -10.46
N GLU A 100 -7.97 0.81 -11.74
CA GLU A 100 -8.84 1.43 -12.73
C GLU A 100 -10.24 0.80 -12.66
N VAL A 101 -11.26 1.66 -12.56
CA VAL A 101 -12.67 1.30 -12.54
C VAL A 101 -13.37 2.09 -13.64
N LYS A 102 -14.19 1.42 -14.46
CA LYS A 102 -15.02 2.04 -15.48
C LYS A 102 -16.45 1.55 -15.31
N GLU A 103 -17.40 2.49 -15.24
CA GLU A 103 -18.83 2.17 -15.08
C GLU A 103 -19.10 1.25 -13.89
N GLY A 104 -18.38 1.46 -12.78
CA GLY A 104 -18.49 0.65 -11.56
C GLY A 104 -17.85 -0.75 -11.64
N VAL A 105 -17.17 -1.09 -12.74
CA VAL A 105 -16.53 -2.40 -12.97
C VAL A 105 -15.00 -2.26 -13.02
N ILE A 106 -14.31 -3.20 -12.38
CA ILE A 106 -12.85 -3.27 -12.34
C ILE A 106 -12.32 -3.72 -13.71
N THR A 107 -11.45 -2.90 -14.32
CA THR A 107 -10.89 -3.20 -15.65
C THR A 107 -9.76 -4.24 -15.59
N GLY A 108 -9.22 -4.46 -14.39
CA GLY A 108 -8.07 -5.29 -14.11
C GLY A 108 -6.73 -4.55 -14.24
N LYS A 109 -6.74 -3.25 -14.55
CA LYS A 109 -5.53 -2.41 -14.63
C LYS A 109 -5.32 -1.61 -13.35
N LEU A 110 -4.08 -1.20 -13.13
CA LEU A 110 -3.78 -0.16 -12.14
C LEU A 110 -4.24 1.21 -12.68
N LYS A 111 -4.65 2.10 -11.78
CA LYS A 111 -4.88 3.51 -12.09
C LYS A 111 -3.58 4.26 -11.80
N GLY A 112 -2.89 4.66 -12.87
CA GLY A 112 -1.56 5.25 -12.78
C GLY A 112 -0.50 4.24 -12.35
N GLU A 113 0.58 4.74 -11.76
CA GLU A 113 1.74 3.93 -11.39
C GLU A 113 1.50 3.08 -10.13
N ASN A 114 2.31 2.05 -9.98
CA ASN A 114 2.40 1.29 -8.72
C ASN A 114 3.07 2.17 -7.65
N CYS A 115 2.51 2.23 -6.43
CA CYS A 115 3.05 3.03 -5.33
C CYS A 115 4.30 2.38 -4.71
N TYR A 116 5.41 2.45 -5.43
CA TYR A 116 6.64 1.73 -5.12
C TYR A 116 7.87 2.58 -5.44
N GLY A 117 8.87 2.58 -4.55
CA GLY A 117 10.10 3.33 -4.77
C GLY A 117 9.84 4.83 -4.81
N VAL A 118 10.31 5.49 -5.87
CA VAL A 118 10.19 6.95 -6.05
C VAL A 118 8.74 7.43 -6.11
N GLU A 119 7.80 6.58 -6.53
CA GLU A 119 6.38 6.93 -6.52
C GLU A 119 5.80 7.07 -5.11
N LYS A 120 6.38 6.41 -4.10
CA LYS A 120 6.00 6.65 -2.71
C LYS A 120 6.36 8.07 -2.27
N VAL A 121 7.53 8.55 -2.70
CA VAL A 121 8.02 9.90 -2.39
C VAL A 121 7.17 10.94 -3.10
N LYS A 122 6.95 10.77 -4.41
CA LYS A 122 6.16 11.70 -5.22
C LYS A 122 4.76 11.90 -4.64
N ARG A 123 4.02 10.83 -4.38
CA ARG A 123 2.66 10.90 -3.81
C ARG A 123 2.63 11.47 -2.40
N PHE A 124 3.65 11.18 -1.59
CA PHE A 124 3.78 11.78 -0.27
C PHE A 124 3.97 13.30 -0.36
N LEU A 125 4.86 13.76 -1.24
CA LEU A 125 5.13 15.18 -1.44
C LEU A 125 3.99 15.92 -2.17
N GLU A 126 3.13 15.22 -2.93
CA GLU A 126 1.88 15.81 -3.45
C GLU A 126 0.92 16.24 -2.33
N LEU A 127 0.90 15.50 -1.21
CA LEU A 127 0.07 15.84 -0.04
C LEU A 127 0.79 16.74 0.97
N TYR A 128 2.12 16.57 1.10
CA TYR A 128 2.94 17.28 2.08
C TYR A 128 4.16 17.94 1.41
N PRO A 129 3.97 18.94 0.54
CA PRO A 129 5.03 19.48 -0.32
C PRO A 129 6.12 20.25 0.43
N TYR A 130 5.80 20.84 1.58
CA TYR A 130 6.71 21.71 2.34
C TYR A 130 7.57 20.90 3.32
N ARG A 131 8.48 20.07 2.81
CA ARG A 131 9.23 19.08 3.59
C ARG A 131 9.96 19.66 4.81
N ASP A 132 10.47 20.88 4.71
CA ASP A 132 11.24 21.52 5.79
C ASP A 132 10.37 22.07 6.94
N THR A 133 9.04 21.96 6.83
CA THR A 133 8.09 22.51 7.83
C THR A 133 7.63 21.49 8.87
N TYR A 134 8.05 20.23 8.76
CA TYR A 134 7.63 19.15 9.64
C TYR A 134 8.74 18.13 9.86
N GLN A 135 8.63 17.33 10.92
CA GLN A 135 9.44 16.14 11.12
C GLN A 135 8.81 14.92 10.46
N LEU A 136 9.60 14.12 9.76
CA LEU A 136 9.13 12.93 9.06
C LEU A 136 9.73 11.66 9.67
N TYR A 137 8.85 10.83 10.23
CA TYR A 137 9.15 9.48 10.70
C TYR A 137 8.69 8.48 9.65
N VAL A 138 9.58 7.60 9.21
CA VAL A 138 9.25 6.58 8.19
C VAL A 138 9.67 5.20 8.68
N TYR A 139 8.71 4.27 8.65
CA TYR A 139 8.93 2.86 8.95
C TYR A 139 8.72 2.07 7.66
N GLY A 140 9.73 1.30 7.24
CA GLY A 140 9.68 0.49 6.01
C GLY A 140 10.47 -0.80 6.15
N ASP A 141 10.16 -1.79 5.33
CA ASP A 141 10.77 -3.13 5.43
C ASP A 141 11.26 -3.69 4.08
N SER A 142 11.02 -2.94 3.00
CA SER A 142 11.31 -3.37 1.64
C SER A 142 12.22 -2.39 0.88
N ARG A 143 12.79 -2.86 -0.23
CA ARG A 143 13.55 -2.00 -1.15
C ARG A 143 12.68 -0.88 -1.74
N GLY A 144 11.36 -1.07 -1.82
CA GLY A 144 10.42 -0.07 -2.30
C GLY A 144 10.27 1.12 -1.36
N ASP A 145 10.70 0.99 -0.11
CA ASP A 145 10.60 2.05 0.90
C ASP A 145 11.86 2.91 0.97
N LYS A 146 12.97 2.42 0.40
CA LYS A 146 14.26 3.11 0.48
C LYS A 146 14.19 4.58 0.06
N PRO A 147 13.57 4.95 -1.09
CA PRO A 147 13.50 6.37 -1.45
C PRO A 147 12.73 7.24 -0.45
N LEU A 148 11.71 6.69 0.21
CA LEU A 148 10.94 7.42 1.23
C LEU A 148 11.72 7.51 2.55
N LEU A 149 12.43 6.45 2.94
CA LEU A 149 13.35 6.45 4.08
C LEU A 149 14.48 7.46 3.88
N ASP A 150 15.02 7.59 2.66
CA ASP A 150 16.13 8.49 2.35
C ASP A 150 15.77 9.99 2.53
N ILE A 151 14.47 10.35 2.59
CA ILE A 151 14.00 11.74 2.84
C ILE A 151 13.44 11.96 4.26
N ALA A 152 13.44 10.93 5.10
CA ALA A 152 12.93 11.00 6.47
C ALA A 152 13.96 11.61 7.43
N ASP A 153 13.49 12.37 8.42
CA ASP A 153 14.35 12.79 9.53
C ASP A 153 14.66 11.61 10.45
N PHE A 154 13.69 10.71 10.59
CA PHE A 154 13.78 9.51 11.42
C PHE A 154 13.42 8.26 10.59
N PRO A 155 14.40 7.68 9.87
CA PRO A 155 14.21 6.45 9.09
C PRO A 155 14.38 5.19 9.93
N PHE A 156 13.42 4.27 9.85
CA PHE A 156 13.45 2.97 10.53
C PHE A 156 13.26 1.85 9.51
N TYR A 157 14.31 1.09 9.24
CA TYR A 157 14.28 -0.01 8.27
C TYR A 157 14.28 -1.37 8.96
N LYS A 158 13.22 -2.17 8.72
CA LYS A 158 13.01 -3.49 9.34
C LYS A 158 13.09 -3.47 10.87
N GLU A 159 12.54 -2.43 11.46
CA GLU A 159 12.50 -2.25 12.92
C GLU A 159 11.68 -3.33 13.64
N PHE A 160 10.62 -3.81 12.97
CA PHE A 160 9.67 -4.77 13.54
C PHE A 160 9.71 -6.09 12.81
#